data_AF-A0A699U8I3-F1
#
_entry.id   AF-A0A699U8I3-F1
#
_cell.length_a   1.000
_cell.length_b   1.000
_cell.length_c   1.000
_cell.angle_alpha   90.00
_cell.angle_beta   90.00
_cell.angle_gamma   90.00
#
_symmetry.space_group_name_H-M   'P 1'
#
loop_
_entity.id
_entity.type
_entity.pdbx_description
1 polymer ?
#
loop_
_entity_poly.entity_id
_entity_poly.type
_entity_poly.pdbx_seq_one_letter_code
_entity_poly.pdbx_strand_id
1 'polypeptide(L)'
;DVELCVRDSGGYWESMRIESNLMLQIKESQKDDDELWAIVHNVEDGKHTEFSVDDDGVVWFEDRLCVPSDQALCEKVMMEAHSSPFTVHPGNR
;
A
#
# COMPACT_ATOMS: atom_id res chain seq x y z
N ASP A 1 -1.68 -12.75 4.72
CA ASP A 1 -0.40 -12.39 5.37
C ASP A 1 0.68 -12.31 4.31
N VAL A 2 1.37 -11.18 4.19
CA VAL A 2 2.56 -11.07 3.32
C VAL A 2 3.78 -11.18 4.23
N GLU A 3 4.63 -12.18 3.99
CA GLU A 3 5.79 -12.48 4.82
C GLU A 3 7.07 -11.91 4.18
N LEU A 4 7.80 -11.07 4.91
CA LEU A 4 9.14 -10.62 4.56
C LEU A 4 10.12 -11.04 5.68
N CYS A 5 11.04 -11.95 5.34
CA CYS A 5 12.06 -12.47 6.26
C CYS A 5 13.43 -11.85 5.98
N VAL A 6 14.03 -11.18 6.98
CA VAL A 6 15.49 -10.99 7.05
C VAL A 6 16.00 -11.20 8.48
N ARG A 7 17.12 -11.91 8.59
CA ARG A 7 17.75 -12.38 9.83
C ARG A 7 18.81 -11.37 10.30
N ASP A 8 18.74 -10.93 11.56
CA ASP A 8 19.97 -10.65 12.33
C ASP A 8 19.83 -10.91 13.85
N SER A 9 20.99 -11.20 14.43
CA SER A 9 21.43 -11.72 15.72
C SER A 9 20.88 -11.09 17.02
N GLY A 10 19.86 -10.23 16.97
CA GLY A 10 19.54 -9.30 18.08
C GLY A 10 18.27 -9.56 18.90
N GLY A 11 17.35 -10.42 18.45
CA GLY A 11 16.23 -10.93 19.27
C GLY A 11 15.26 -9.90 19.87
N TYR A 12 15.14 -8.67 19.33
CA TYR A 12 14.18 -7.67 19.80
C TYR A 12 13.11 -7.37 18.73
N TRP A 13 11.84 -7.60 19.10
CA TRP A 13 10.67 -7.56 18.23
C TRP A 13 9.95 -6.21 18.32
N GLU A 14 10.37 -5.21 17.55
CA GLU A 14 9.61 -3.97 17.35
C GLU A 14 9.31 -3.70 15.87
N SER A 15 8.60 -4.63 15.23
CA SER A 15 8.23 -4.56 13.81
C SER A 15 6.71 -4.65 13.55
N MET A 16 5.85 -4.24 14.51
CA MET A 16 4.41 -4.57 14.45
C MET A 16 3.41 -3.43 14.68
N ARG A 17 3.81 -2.15 14.63
CA ARG A 17 2.85 -1.04 14.81
C ARG A 17 2.74 -0.06 13.65
N ILE A 18 3.69 -0.04 12.73
CA ILE A 18 3.71 0.94 11.63
C ILE A 18 2.96 0.42 10.40
N GLU A 19 3.19 -0.84 9.98
CA GLU A 19 2.48 -1.45 8.84
C GLU A 19 0.95 -1.47 9.04
N SER A 20 0.46 -1.69 10.26
CA SER A 20 -0.98 -1.77 10.50
C SER A 20 -1.69 -0.40 10.41
N ASN A 21 -1.07 0.69 10.87
CA ASN A 21 -1.78 1.97 10.95
C ASN A 21 -1.81 2.72 9.61
N LEU A 22 -0.71 2.69 8.85
CA LEU A 22 -0.66 3.34 7.55
C LEU A 22 -1.50 2.58 6.51
N MET A 23 -1.43 1.24 6.52
CA MET A 23 -2.28 0.42 5.66
C MET A 23 -3.76 0.64 5.96
N LEU A 24 -4.16 0.70 7.23
CA LEU A 24 -5.55 1.01 7.60
C LEU A 24 -5.96 2.40 7.14
N GLN A 25 -5.09 3.41 7.27
CA GLN A 25 -5.37 4.75 6.75
C GLN A 25 -5.58 4.73 5.22
N ILE A 26 -4.72 4.01 4.48
CA ILE A 26 -4.89 3.85 3.02
C ILE A 26 -6.23 3.22 2.71
N LYS A 27 -6.55 2.07 3.31
CA LYS A 27 -7.83 1.36 3.09
C LYS A 27 -9.05 2.23 3.38
N GLU A 28 -9.05 2.97 4.50
CA GLU A 28 -10.16 3.86 4.82
C GLU A 28 -10.25 5.05 3.86
N SER A 29 -9.12 5.68 3.53
CA SER A 29 -9.08 6.81 2.60
C SER A 29 -9.47 6.43 1.16
N GLN A 30 -9.32 5.17 0.75
CA GLN A 30 -9.79 4.73 -0.57
C GLN A 30 -11.31 4.89 -0.74
N LYS A 31 -12.08 4.78 0.35
CA LYS A 31 -13.56 4.87 0.30
C LYS A 31 -14.05 6.26 -0.11
N ASP A 32 -13.23 7.28 0.14
CA ASP A 32 -13.52 8.69 -0.14
C ASP A 32 -12.82 9.19 -1.43
N ASP A 33 -12.17 8.30 -2.18
CA ASP A 33 -11.42 8.66 -3.40
C ASP A 33 -12.25 8.42 -4.68
N ASP A 34 -12.63 9.52 -5.33
CA ASP A 34 -13.45 9.50 -6.56
C ASP A 34 -12.76 8.79 -7.75
N GLU A 35 -11.43 8.84 -7.84
CA GLU A 35 -10.67 8.19 -8.92
C GLU A 35 -10.65 6.67 -8.72
N LEU A 36 -10.46 6.20 -7.49
CA LEU A 36 -10.54 4.79 -7.15
C LEU A 36 -11.96 4.25 -7.31
N TRP A 37 -12.99 5.04 -7.00
CA TRP A 37 -14.39 4.68 -7.30
C TRP A 37 -14.65 4.44 -8.79
N ALA A 38 -14.06 5.25 -9.67
CA ALA A 38 -14.15 5.02 -11.11
C ALA A 38 -13.46 3.71 -11.54
N ILE A 39 -12.36 3.35 -10.89
CA ILE A 39 -11.67 2.07 -11.12
C ILE A 39 -12.56 0.90 -10.67
N VAL A 40 -13.20 0.97 -9.51
CA VAL A 40 -14.14 -0.06 -9.03
C VAL A 40 -15.21 -0.34 -10.08
N HIS A 41 -15.90 0.69 -10.57
CA HIS A 41 -16.93 0.53 -11.60
C HIS A 41 -16.38 -0.09 -12.89
N ASN A 42 -15.15 0.26 -13.28
CA ASN A 42 -14.53 -0.31 -14.47
C ASN A 42 -14.10 -1.78 -14.29
N VAL A 43 -13.76 -2.20 -13.07
CA VAL A 43 -13.51 -3.60 -12.71
C VAL A 43 -14.81 -4.40 -12.80
N GLU A 44 -15.92 -3.86 -12.28
CA GLU A 44 -17.25 -4.49 -12.39
C GLU A 44 -17.71 -4.65 -13.84
N ASP A 45 -17.38 -3.68 -14.71
CA ASP A 45 -17.61 -3.73 -16.16
C ASP A 45 -16.65 -4.67 -16.92
N GLY A 46 -15.65 -5.26 -16.24
CA GLY A 46 -14.65 -6.16 -16.85
C GLY A 46 -13.63 -5.46 -17.75
N LYS A 47 -13.46 -4.14 -17.63
CA LYS A 47 -12.54 -3.34 -18.47
C LYS A 47 -11.11 -3.31 -17.96
N HIS A 48 -10.91 -3.49 -16.66
CA HIS A 48 -9.59 -3.42 -16.01
C HIS A 48 -9.29 -4.70 -15.23
N THR A 49 -8.80 -5.73 -15.93
CA THR A 49 -8.46 -7.03 -15.33
C THR A 49 -7.22 -7.02 -14.44
N GLU A 50 -6.43 -5.94 -14.53
CA GLU A 50 -5.22 -5.72 -13.71
C GLU A 50 -5.59 -5.28 -12.30
N PHE A 51 -6.78 -4.73 -12.12
CA PHE A 51 -7.28 -4.29 -10.83
C PHE A 51 -8.22 -5.35 -10.24
N SER A 52 -8.18 -5.46 -8.92
CA SER A 52 -9.12 -6.28 -8.16
C SER A 52 -9.67 -5.48 -6.98
N VAL A 53 -10.87 -5.83 -6.57
CA VAL A 53 -11.53 -5.25 -5.40
C VAL A 53 -11.77 -6.40 -4.42
N ASP A 54 -11.32 -6.24 -3.18
CA ASP A 54 -11.52 -7.26 -2.14
C ASP A 54 -12.89 -7.14 -1.46
N ASP A 55 -13.17 -8.05 -0.51
CA ASP A 55 -14.44 -8.09 0.22
C ASP A 55 -14.69 -6.83 1.08
N ASP A 56 -13.64 -6.07 1.40
CA ASP A 56 -13.72 -4.81 2.14
C ASP A 56 -13.91 -3.59 1.20
N GLY A 57 -14.02 -3.81 -0.12
CA GLY A 57 -14.12 -2.76 -1.13
C GLY A 57 -12.79 -2.06 -1.42
N VAL A 58 -11.67 -2.65 -1.01
CA VAL A 58 -10.34 -2.08 -1.22
C VAL A 58 -9.84 -2.41 -2.61
N VAL A 59 -9.34 -1.41 -3.31
CA VAL A 59 -8.77 -1.53 -4.66
C VAL A 59 -7.31 -1.92 -4.58
N TRP A 60 -6.98 -2.95 -5.36
CA TRP A 60 -5.65 -3.50 -5.54
C TRP A 60 -5.29 -3.46 -7.03
N PHE A 61 -4.03 -3.13 -7.34
CA PHE A 61 -3.45 -3.33 -8.67
C PHE A 61 -2.52 -4.54 -8.61
N GLU A 62 -2.92 -5.63 -9.27
CA GLU A 62 -2.33 -6.95 -9.08
C GLU A 62 -2.30 -7.30 -7.58
N ASP A 63 -1.11 -7.36 -6.97
CA ASP A 63 -0.91 -7.63 -5.53
C ASP A 63 -0.55 -6.37 -4.71
N ARG A 64 -0.74 -5.17 -5.27
CA ARG A 64 -0.32 -3.89 -4.67
C ARG A 64 -1.52 -3.08 -4.22
N LEU A 65 -1.48 -2.61 -2.98
CA LEU A 65 -2.51 -1.73 -2.43
C LEU A 65 -2.46 -0.37 -3.13
N CYS A 66 -3.59 0.06 -3.72
CA CYS A 66 -3.68 1.37 -4.35
C CYS A 66 -3.63 2.48 -3.28
N VAL A 67 -2.78 3.48 -3.47
CA VAL A 67 -2.76 4.65 -2.58
C VAL A 67 -3.72 5.70 -3.18
N PRO A 68 -4.70 6.20 -2.41
CA PRO A 68 -5.60 7.26 -2.88
C PRO A 68 -4.82 8.56 -3.13
N SER A 69 -5.39 9.45 -3.95
CA SER A 69 -4.83 10.75 -4.35
C SER A 69 -4.76 11.78 -3.21
N ASP A 70 -4.86 11.34 -1.96
CA ASP A 70 -4.57 12.14 -0.77
C ASP A 70 -3.06 12.41 -0.66
N GLN A 71 -2.69 13.69 -0.82
CA GLN A 71 -1.30 14.13 -0.78
C GLN A 71 -0.62 13.83 0.56
N ALA A 72 -1.31 14.02 1.68
CA ALA A 72 -0.72 13.77 3.00
C ALA A 72 -0.46 12.27 3.21
N LEU A 73 -1.31 11.42 2.65
CA LEU A 73 -1.12 9.97 2.69
C LEU A 73 0.00 9.51 1.75
N CYS A 74 0.06 10.06 0.54
CA CYS A 74 1.18 9.88 -0.37
C CYS A 74 2.52 10.27 0.29
N GLU A 75 2.58 11.43 0.94
CA GLU A 75 3.77 11.88 1.66
C GLU A 75 4.16 10.95 2.81
N LYS A 76 3.19 10.45 3.58
CA LYS A 76 3.42 9.44 4.63
C LYS A 76 3.98 8.14 4.06
N VAL A 77 3.41 7.65 2.96
CA VAL A 77 3.88 6.44 2.25
C VAL A 77 5.32 6.63 1.77
N MET A 78 5.64 7.79 1.18
CA MET A 78 6.99 8.10 0.71
C MET A 78 7.99 8.22 1.88
N MET A 79 7.59 8.86 2.98
CA MET A 79 8.43 8.94 4.18
C MET A 79 8.73 7.57 4.78
N GLU A 80 7.73 6.69 4.86
CA GLU A 80 7.89 5.32 5.34
C GLU A 80 8.78 4.49 4.42
N ALA A 81 8.59 4.62 3.09
CA ALA A 81 9.44 3.94 2.11
C ALA A 81 10.91 4.40 2.20
N HIS A 82 11.15 5.68 2.47
CA HIS A 82 12.49 6.26 2.62
C HIS A 82 13.14 5.98 3.99
N SER A 83 12.35 5.78 5.05
CA SER A 83 12.84 5.46 6.40
C SER A 83 13.05 3.97 6.62
N SER A 84 12.42 3.12 5.80
CA SER A 84 12.66 1.69 5.80
C SER A 84 14.13 1.40 5.45
N PRO A 85 14.89 0.68 6.30
CA PRO A 85 16.30 0.37 6.08
C PRO A 85 16.58 -0.52 4.85
N PHE A 86 15.54 -0.83 4.06
CA PHE A 86 15.59 -1.65 2.85
C PHE A 86 15.65 -0.86 1.54
N THR A 87 15.75 0.47 1.54
CA THR A 87 15.99 1.23 0.31
C THR A 87 17.49 1.24 -0.06
N VAL A 88 17.95 0.12 -0.62
CA VAL A 88 19.14 0.14 -1.47
C VAL A 88 18.74 0.83 -2.77
N HIS A 89 18.94 2.14 -2.87
CA HIS A 89 19.02 2.78 -4.17
C HIS A 89 20.40 2.46 -4.76
N PRO A 90 20.55 1.59 -5.78
CA PRO A 90 21.70 1.69 -6.65
C PRO A 90 21.54 3.01 -7.39
N GLY A 91 22.07 4.08 -6.80
CA GLY A 91 22.16 5.38 -7.44
C GLY A 91 22.78 5.18 -8.82
N ASN A 92 22.01 5.47 -9.86
CA ASN A 92 22.58 5.56 -11.18
C ASN A 92 23.28 6.93 -11.29
N ARG A 93 24.55 6.82 -11.70
CA ARG A 93 25.55 7.88 -11.93
C ARG A 93 25.05 9.10 -12.68
#